data_AF-A0A8T2V6S4-F1
#
_entry.id   AF-A0A8T2V6S4-F1
#
_cell.length_a   1.000
_cell.length_b   1.000
_cell.length_c   1.000
_cell.angle_alpha   90.00
_cell.angle_beta   90.00
_cell.angle_gamma   90.00
#
_symmetry.space_group_name_H-M   'P 1'
#
loop_
_entity.id
_entity.type
_entity.pdbx_description
1 polymer ?
#
loop_
_entity_poly.entity_id
_entity_poly.type
_entity_poly.pdbx_seq_one_letter_code
_entity_poly.pdbx_strand_id
1 'polypeptide(L)'
;MLILSLLVAALFLLKTTFGSAQQARTHRRLAASNLLPEWKLQDEERIMEARATEAFPRLQGTKLVTSSIDELVLPSQLAATSEERDAPKGESSFPRSDKEENASHGDAEAAAGSSLLLKPWLLPRISNWDEQRQIWREKHPCEGNCNNYKSSILLVSSSRPSPCDNSHGDHIMLKFMKNKMDYGRLHGIKVFYNMAHLEIDMVDYWSKLPLLRTLMISHPEVEWLWWMDSDAIFTDMTFEVPIAKYSDYNLVLHGWEQLVYEKKSWIGINTGIFLLRNCQWSLDLLESWSVMGASKEAREEGGRLVARALSDRPLFDVDDQSALVYKLVTNGEPWKSKIYMEGSYCLHGYWDSIVDKYEEMMQNSRPGYGDERWPFVTHFVGCKPCAKQGHYNETRCIQQMNRAFNFADNQVLQQYGYKHLELGSVMLEKTNR
;
A
#
# COMPACT_ATOMS: atom_id res chain seq x y z
N MET A 1 -30.75 61.17 1.69
CA MET A 1 -29.88 59.99 1.84
C MET A 1 -30.18 58.83 0.86
N LEU A 2 -31.02 58.99 -0.18
CA LEU A 2 -31.19 57.96 -1.24
C LEU A 2 -30.33 58.21 -2.51
N ILE A 3 -29.78 59.41 -2.70
CA ILE A 3 -29.02 59.75 -3.92
C ILE A 3 -27.54 59.33 -3.80
N LEU A 4 -26.99 59.26 -2.59
CA LEU A 4 -25.59 58.84 -2.37
C LEU A 4 -25.41 57.33 -2.55
N SER A 5 -26.43 56.52 -2.26
CA SER A 5 -26.38 55.06 -2.39
C SER A 5 -26.46 54.59 -3.85
N LEU A 6 -27.14 55.35 -4.73
CA LEU A 6 -27.22 55.06 -6.16
C LEU A 6 -25.92 55.39 -6.92
N LEU A 7 -25.17 56.39 -6.46
CA LEU A 7 -23.87 56.77 -7.05
C LEU A 7 -22.77 55.74 -6.73
N VAL A 8 -22.77 55.13 -5.54
CA VAL A 8 -21.80 54.09 -5.17
C VAL A 8 -22.06 52.77 -5.92
N ALA A 9 -23.32 52.43 -6.18
CA ALA A 9 -23.68 51.25 -6.97
C ALA A 9 -23.30 51.39 -8.47
N ALA A 10 -23.44 52.58 -9.05
CA ALA A 10 -23.05 52.85 -10.44
C ALA A 10 -21.52 52.82 -10.65
N LEU A 11 -20.74 53.27 -9.66
CA LEU A 11 -19.26 53.21 -9.68
C LEU A 11 -18.71 51.78 -9.52
N PHE A 12 -19.45 50.88 -8.88
CA PHE A 12 -19.06 49.47 -8.74
C PHE A 12 -19.32 48.67 -10.03
N LEU A 13 -20.42 48.95 -10.75
CA LEU A 13 -20.76 48.29 -12.02
C LEU A 13 -19.88 48.72 -13.21
N LEU A 14 -19.33 49.94 -13.19
CA LEU A 14 -18.37 50.43 -14.20
C LEU A 14 -16.95 49.86 -14.00
N LYS A 15 -16.56 49.48 -12.77
CA LYS A 15 -15.26 48.84 -12.50
C LYS A 15 -15.22 47.35 -12.85
N THR A 16 -16.34 46.65 -12.76
CA THR A 16 -16.41 45.20 -13.07
C THR A 16 -16.54 44.91 -14.57
N THR A 17 -16.99 45.87 -15.37
CA THR A 17 -17.15 45.72 -16.84
C THR A 17 -15.93 46.16 -17.65
N PHE A 18 -15.07 47.03 -17.13
CA PHE A 18 -13.82 47.45 -17.81
C PHE A 18 -12.59 46.58 -17.47
N GLY A 19 -12.61 45.80 -16.38
CA GLY A 19 -11.52 44.88 -16.04
C GLY A 19 -11.48 43.59 -16.86
N SER A 20 -12.61 43.16 -17.44
CA SER A 20 -12.74 41.87 -18.13
C SER A 20 -12.44 41.91 -19.64
N ALA A 21 -12.41 43.10 -20.26
CA ALA A 21 -12.12 43.23 -21.70
C ALA A 21 -10.62 43.35 -22.05
N GLN A 22 -9.78 43.75 -21.08
CA GLN A 22 -8.33 43.93 -21.31
C GLN A 22 -7.50 42.68 -20.97
N GLN A 23 -8.02 41.77 -20.14
CA GLN A 23 -7.37 40.51 -19.78
C GLN A 23 -7.64 39.37 -20.80
N ALA A 24 -8.73 39.46 -21.57
CA ALA A 24 -9.06 38.50 -22.64
C ALA A 24 -8.27 38.71 -23.94
N ARG A 25 -7.65 39.88 -24.16
CA ARG A 25 -6.83 40.17 -25.36
C ARG A 25 -5.34 39.83 -25.19
N THR A 26 -4.82 39.77 -23.97
CA THR A 26 -3.44 39.36 -23.68
C THR A 26 -3.26 37.83 -23.68
N HIS A 27 -4.28 37.07 -23.30
CA HIS A 27 -4.22 35.60 -23.33
C HIS A 27 -4.36 34.97 -24.74
N ARG A 28 -4.81 35.72 -25.75
CA ARG A 28 -4.83 35.26 -27.16
C ARG A 28 -3.57 35.59 -27.97
N ARG A 29 -2.62 36.35 -27.43
CA ARG A 29 -1.33 36.66 -28.10
C ARG A 29 -0.12 35.90 -27.55
N LEU A 30 -0.24 35.26 -26.37
CA LEU A 30 0.84 34.43 -25.79
C LEU A 30 0.70 32.92 -26.07
N ALA A 31 -0.42 32.47 -26.64
CA ALA A 31 -0.64 31.07 -27.02
C ALA A 31 -0.23 30.74 -28.48
N ALA A 32 0.39 31.68 -29.20
CA ALA A 32 0.72 31.52 -30.62
C ALA A 32 2.24 31.62 -30.93
N SER A 33 3.13 31.65 -29.93
CA SER A 33 4.57 31.84 -30.15
C SER A 33 5.51 30.80 -29.53
N ASN A 34 5.00 29.70 -28.96
CA ASN A 34 5.83 28.62 -28.39
C ASN A 34 5.41 27.23 -28.88
N LEU A 35 5.23 27.07 -30.20
CA LEU A 35 5.23 25.76 -30.83
C LEU A 35 6.52 25.64 -31.65
N LEU A 36 7.46 24.84 -31.16
CA LEU A 36 8.58 24.38 -31.98
C LEU A 36 8.02 23.50 -33.10
N PRO A 37 8.42 23.69 -34.38
CA PRO A 37 7.98 22.82 -35.46
C PRO A 37 8.42 21.37 -35.23
N GLU A 38 7.56 20.39 -35.58
CA GLU A 38 7.78 18.93 -35.41
C GLU A 38 9.13 18.43 -35.97
N TRP A 39 9.71 19.11 -36.96
CA TRP A 39 11.02 18.74 -37.52
C TRP A 39 12.21 19.00 -36.57
N LYS A 40 12.08 19.90 -35.58
CA LYS A 40 13.14 20.13 -34.57
C LYS A 40 13.16 19.10 -33.44
N LEU A 41 12.01 18.50 -33.12
CA LEU A 41 11.91 17.45 -32.09
C LEU A 41 12.57 16.14 -32.56
N GLN A 42 12.41 15.80 -33.85
CA GLN A 42 13.04 14.62 -34.44
C GLN A 42 14.58 14.72 -34.53
N ASP A 43 15.11 15.94 -34.67
CA ASP A 43 16.56 16.16 -34.67
C ASP A 43 17.16 16.09 -33.25
N GLU A 44 16.46 16.57 -32.21
CA GLU A 44 16.95 16.44 -30.82
C GLU A 44 16.87 14.98 -30.31
N GLU A 45 15.87 14.22 -30.73
CA GLU A 45 15.74 12.79 -30.41
C GLU A 45 16.84 11.96 -31.09
N ARG A 46 17.16 12.25 -32.36
CA ARG A 46 18.33 11.65 -33.06
C ARG A 46 19.66 12.03 -32.44
N ILE A 47 19.82 13.27 -31.96
CA ILE A 47 21.05 13.72 -31.30
C ILE A 47 21.20 13.06 -29.92
N MET A 48 20.09 12.79 -29.20
CA MET A 48 20.12 12.02 -27.95
C MET A 48 20.40 10.54 -28.17
N GLU A 49 19.84 9.90 -29.20
CA GLU A 49 20.15 8.51 -29.57
C GLU A 49 21.60 8.35 -30.04
N ALA A 50 22.12 9.28 -30.84
CA ALA A 50 23.53 9.27 -31.27
C ALA A 50 24.49 9.41 -30.07
N ARG A 51 24.15 10.25 -29.07
CA ARG A 51 24.93 10.42 -27.83
C ARG A 51 24.82 9.23 -26.87
N ALA A 52 23.68 8.55 -26.82
CA ALA A 52 23.51 7.33 -26.04
C ALA A 52 24.34 6.15 -26.61
N THR A 53 24.55 6.15 -27.93
CA THR A 53 25.31 5.11 -28.64
C THR A 53 26.82 5.30 -28.52
N GLU A 54 27.31 6.55 -28.37
CA GLU A 54 28.74 6.85 -28.16
C GLU A 54 29.22 6.68 -26.71
N ALA A 55 28.32 6.57 -25.73
CA ALA A 55 28.68 6.57 -24.30
C ALA A 55 28.94 5.18 -23.67
N PHE A 56 28.76 4.06 -24.39
CA PHE A 56 28.94 2.71 -23.81
C PHE A 56 29.60 1.68 -24.75
N PRO A 57 30.94 1.70 -24.91
CA PRO A 57 31.64 0.56 -25.48
C PRO A 57 32.15 -0.34 -24.34
N ARG A 58 31.33 -1.34 -23.94
CA ARG A 58 31.70 -2.67 -23.36
C ARG A 58 30.64 -3.19 -22.37
N LEU A 59 29.54 -3.72 -22.90
CA LEU A 59 28.77 -4.79 -22.26
C LEU A 59 28.31 -5.78 -23.36
N GLN A 60 29.25 -6.31 -24.12
CA GLN A 60 29.03 -7.56 -24.84
C GLN A 60 29.29 -8.70 -23.85
N GLY A 61 28.23 -9.28 -23.28
CA GLY A 61 28.40 -10.47 -22.42
C GLY A 61 27.23 -10.89 -21.54
N THR A 62 26.16 -10.11 -21.39
CA THR A 62 25.01 -10.50 -20.55
C THR A 62 23.74 -10.58 -21.39
N LYS A 63 23.28 -11.81 -21.65
CA LYS A 63 21.92 -12.06 -22.14
C LYS A 63 20.93 -11.50 -21.11
N LEU A 64 20.24 -10.43 -21.47
CA LEU A 64 19.03 -9.99 -20.79
C LEU A 64 17.96 -11.07 -21.06
N VAL A 65 17.65 -11.91 -20.06
CA VAL A 65 16.51 -12.82 -20.16
C VAL A 65 15.27 -11.99 -19.86
N THR A 66 14.63 -11.48 -20.91
CA THR A 66 13.26 -10.98 -20.84
C THR A 66 12.34 -12.18 -21.00
N SER A 67 11.82 -12.73 -19.90
CA SER A 67 10.70 -13.68 -20.00
C SER A 67 9.44 -12.88 -20.34
N SER A 68 8.83 -13.15 -21.49
CA SER A 68 7.49 -12.65 -21.79
C SER A 68 6.48 -13.26 -20.83
N ILE A 69 5.34 -12.59 -20.68
CA ILE A 69 4.24 -12.92 -19.76
C ILE A 69 3.45 -14.18 -20.19
N ASP A 70 3.99 -15.03 -21.07
CA ASP A 70 3.26 -16.18 -21.63
C ASP A 70 3.51 -17.53 -20.91
N GLU A 71 4.28 -17.57 -19.82
CA GLU A 71 4.58 -18.82 -19.08
C GLU A 71 3.83 -18.98 -17.73
N LEU A 72 2.71 -18.28 -17.53
CA LEU A 72 1.78 -18.55 -16.43
C LEU A 72 0.60 -19.40 -16.91
N VAL A 73 0.86 -20.65 -17.28
CA VAL A 73 -0.18 -21.66 -17.50
C VAL A 73 -0.43 -22.39 -16.18
N LEU A 74 -1.55 -22.08 -15.53
CA LEU A 74 -2.10 -22.86 -14.42
C LEU A 74 -2.51 -24.26 -14.93
N PRO A 75 -2.09 -25.38 -14.31
CA PRO A 75 -2.60 -26.70 -14.68
C PRO A 75 -4.03 -26.88 -14.19
N SER A 76 -4.99 -26.69 -15.10
CA SER A 76 -6.39 -27.07 -14.92
C SER A 76 -6.63 -28.52 -15.38
N GLN A 77 -6.09 -29.51 -14.66
CA GLN A 77 -6.44 -30.92 -14.93
C GLN A 77 -6.47 -31.76 -13.64
N LEU A 78 -7.65 -31.81 -13.02
CA LEU A 78 -8.15 -32.97 -12.26
C LEU A 78 -9.69 -32.92 -12.35
N ALA A 79 -10.20 -33.12 -13.57
CA ALA A 79 -11.61 -33.44 -13.77
C ALA A 79 -11.81 -34.90 -13.38
N ALA A 80 -12.76 -35.11 -12.46
CA ALA A 80 -13.19 -36.42 -12.00
C ALA A 80 -13.65 -37.29 -13.17
N THR A 81 -13.01 -38.45 -13.33
CA THR A 81 -13.52 -39.56 -14.12
C THR A 81 -14.60 -40.28 -13.30
N SER A 82 -15.87 -40.05 -13.62
CA SER A 82 -16.95 -40.94 -13.19
C SER A 82 -17.21 -41.96 -14.30
N GLU A 83 -16.75 -43.20 -14.09
CA GLU A 83 -17.15 -44.35 -14.89
C GLU A 83 -18.60 -44.74 -14.54
N GLU A 84 -19.43 -44.86 -15.58
CA GLU A 84 -20.72 -45.55 -15.56
C GLU A 84 -20.56 -47.01 -15.12
N ARG A 85 -21.44 -47.48 -14.23
CA ARG A 85 -21.74 -48.91 -14.06
C ARG A 85 -23.16 -49.12 -13.52
N ASP A 86 -23.97 -49.68 -14.43
CA ASP A 86 -25.20 -50.49 -14.33
C ASP A 86 -26.05 -50.54 -13.05
N ALA A 87 -27.35 -50.32 -13.27
CA ALA A 87 -28.47 -50.57 -12.36
C ALA A 87 -28.82 -52.07 -12.24
N PRO A 88 -29.57 -52.44 -11.19
CA PRO A 88 -30.72 -53.31 -11.39
C PRO A 88 -32.03 -52.79 -10.76
N LYS A 89 -33.10 -53.26 -11.39
CA LYS A 89 -34.52 -52.93 -11.26
C LYS A 89 -35.13 -53.33 -9.90
N GLY A 90 -36.11 -52.55 -9.44
CA GLY A 90 -37.07 -52.93 -8.41
C GLY A 90 -38.33 -52.06 -8.49
N GLU A 91 -39.46 -52.70 -8.82
CA GLU A 91 -40.79 -52.12 -8.99
C GLU A 91 -41.48 -51.82 -7.64
N SER A 92 -42.30 -50.75 -7.56
CA SER A 92 -43.70 -50.83 -7.06
C SER A 92 -44.45 -49.47 -7.11
N SER A 93 -45.43 -49.41 -8.02
CA SER A 93 -46.81 -48.88 -7.88
C SER A 93 -47.14 -47.49 -7.26
N PHE A 94 -47.51 -46.53 -8.14
CA PHE A 94 -48.74 -45.68 -8.26
C PHE A 94 -49.49 -45.05 -7.05
N PRO A 95 -50.33 -43.97 -7.23
CA PRO A 95 -50.62 -43.17 -8.44
C PRO A 95 -50.58 -41.62 -8.29
N ARG A 96 -50.68 -41.00 -9.48
CA ARG A 96 -50.88 -39.57 -9.83
C ARG A 96 -52.10 -38.90 -9.19
N SER A 97 -52.04 -37.56 -9.10
CA SER A 97 -53.17 -36.69 -9.39
C SER A 97 -52.74 -35.56 -10.32
N ASP A 98 -53.44 -35.46 -11.43
CA ASP A 98 -53.26 -34.52 -12.53
C ASP A 98 -53.68 -33.08 -12.16
N LYS A 99 -53.03 -32.09 -12.79
CA LYS A 99 -53.68 -30.90 -13.36
C LYS A 99 -52.72 -30.21 -14.32
N GLU A 100 -52.95 -30.45 -15.61
CA GLU A 100 -52.56 -29.55 -16.70
C GLU A 100 -53.53 -28.36 -16.73
N GLU A 101 -53.02 -27.15 -17.00
CA GLU A 101 -53.53 -26.34 -18.11
C GLU A 101 -52.60 -25.18 -18.46
N ASN A 102 -52.09 -25.27 -19.69
CA ASN A 102 -51.81 -24.25 -20.69
C ASN A 102 -50.81 -23.10 -20.48
N ALA A 103 -49.83 -23.17 -21.37
CA ALA A 103 -48.84 -22.17 -21.74
C ALA A 103 -49.45 -20.91 -22.39
N SER A 104 -48.81 -19.77 -22.13
CA SER A 104 -48.64 -18.73 -23.15
C SER A 104 -47.22 -18.17 -23.09
N HIS A 105 -46.60 -18.08 -24.26
CA HIS A 105 -45.28 -17.54 -24.52
C HIS A 105 -45.07 -16.15 -23.91
N GLY A 106 -43.90 -16.00 -23.29
CA GLY A 106 -43.35 -14.76 -22.77
C GLY A 106 -41.91 -15.03 -22.38
N ASP A 107 -41.09 -15.36 -23.38
CA ASP A 107 -39.70 -15.71 -23.22
C ASP A 107 -38.89 -14.55 -22.61
N ALA A 108 -38.06 -14.92 -21.65
CA ALA A 108 -36.67 -14.48 -21.53
C ALA A 108 -36.35 -13.03 -21.16
N GLU A 109 -37.08 -12.42 -20.21
CA GLU A 109 -36.64 -11.14 -19.61
C GLU A 109 -36.85 -11.04 -18.09
N ALA A 110 -36.76 -12.17 -17.38
CA ALA A 110 -36.84 -12.20 -15.90
C ALA A 110 -35.69 -12.99 -15.23
N ALA A 111 -34.70 -13.45 -16.01
CA ALA A 111 -33.51 -14.14 -15.50
C ALA A 111 -32.23 -13.29 -15.59
N ALA A 112 -32.32 -12.03 -16.04
CA ALA A 112 -31.20 -11.08 -16.11
C ALA A 112 -31.14 -10.12 -14.90
N GLY A 113 -31.91 -10.39 -13.84
CA GLY A 113 -32.05 -9.52 -12.67
C GLY A 113 -31.37 -10.00 -11.39
N SER A 114 -30.60 -11.10 -11.41
CA SER A 114 -29.96 -11.65 -10.20
C SER A 114 -28.53 -12.15 -10.43
N SER A 115 -27.75 -11.43 -11.23
CA SER A 115 -26.28 -11.60 -11.32
C SER A 115 -25.52 -10.43 -10.66
N LEU A 116 -26.17 -9.72 -9.73
CA LEU A 116 -25.61 -8.60 -8.97
C LEU A 116 -25.29 -8.97 -7.50
N LEU A 117 -25.03 -10.26 -7.24
CA LEU A 117 -24.64 -10.79 -5.92
C LEU A 117 -23.36 -11.64 -5.98
N LEU A 118 -22.28 -11.05 -6.48
CA LEU A 118 -20.93 -11.56 -6.24
C LEU A 118 -19.96 -10.38 -6.11
N LYS A 119 -19.78 -9.87 -4.90
CA LYS A 119 -18.52 -9.18 -4.56
C LYS A 119 -18.01 -9.61 -3.17
N PRO A 120 -17.31 -10.77 -3.06
CA PRO A 120 -16.72 -11.23 -1.82
C PRO A 120 -15.19 -11.50 -1.88
N TRP A 121 -14.36 -10.77 -2.65
CA TRP A 121 -12.86 -10.95 -2.73
C TRP A 121 -12.30 -12.06 -3.65
N LEU A 122 -13.02 -12.41 -4.71
CA LEU A 122 -12.52 -12.77 -6.06
C LEU A 122 -11.45 -13.87 -6.28
N LEU A 123 -11.04 -14.59 -5.25
CA LEU A 123 -10.40 -15.90 -5.38
C LEU A 123 -11.13 -16.90 -4.48
N PRO A 124 -11.25 -18.19 -4.87
CA PRO A 124 -11.94 -19.19 -4.07
C PRO A 124 -11.44 -19.17 -2.63
N ARG A 125 -12.37 -19.33 -1.67
CA ARG A 125 -12.01 -19.47 -0.27
C ARG A 125 -11.08 -20.68 -0.13
N ILE A 126 -9.91 -20.45 0.45
CA ILE A 126 -8.94 -21.50 0.77
C ILE A 126 -9.13 -21.82 2.24
N SER A 127 -9.33 -23.09 2.59
CA SER A 127 -9.55 -23.54 3.98
C SER A 127 -8.48 -24.49 4.49
N ASN A 128 -7.49 -24.84 3.67
CA ASN A 128 -6.41 -25.77 3.98
C ASN A 128 -5.03 -25.23 3.56
N TRP A 129 -4.84 -23.91 3.65
CA TRP A 129 -3.61 -23.26 3.19
C TRP A 129 -2.36 -23.72 3.93
N ASP A 130 -2.46 -24.00 5.24
CA ASP A 130 -1.34 -24.50 6.02
C ASP A 130 -0.88 -25.89 5.54
N GLU A 131 -1.82 -26.78 5.21
CA GLU A 131 -1.54 -28.09 4.62
C GLU A 131 -0.90 -27.95 3.24
N GLN A 132 -1.46 -27.09 2.38
CA GLN A 132 -0.90 -26.82 1.04
C GLN A 132 0.53 -26.29 1.13
N ARG A 133 0.81 -25.35 2.04
CA ARG A 133 2.16 -24.83 2.27
C ARG A 133 3.10 -25.90 2.81
N GLN A 134 2.63 -26.76 3.71
CA GLN A 134 3.43 -27.86 4.20
C GLN A 134 3.83 -28.82 3.05
N ILE A 135 2.87 -29.25 2.24
CA ILE A 135 3.12 -30.09 1.06
C ILE A 135 4.09 -29.40 0.09
N TRP A 136 3.95 -28.09 -0.11
CA TRP A 136 4.87 -27.32 -0.95
C TRP A 136 6.30 -27.35 -0.39
N ARG A 137 6.49 -27.12 0.93
CA ARG A 137 7.82 -27.16 1.57
C ARG A 137 8.46 -28.54 1.50
N GLU A 138 7.67 -29.61 1.63
CA GLU A 138 8.14 -30.99 1.49
C GLU A 138 8.65 -31.29 0.07
N LYS A 139 8.00 -30.72 -0.95
CA LYS A 139 8.39 -30.86 -2.36
C LYS A 139 9.50 -29.92 -2.81
N HIS A 140 9.72 -28.82 -2.09
CA HIS A 140 10.73 -27.82 -2.40
C HIS A 140 11.69 -27.68 -1.22
N PRO A 141 12.46 -28.74 -0.90
CA PRO A 141 13.42 -28.68 0.17
C PRO A 141 14.45 -27.59 -0.14
N CYS A 142 14.69 -26.76 0.84
CA CYS A 142 15.62 -25.67 0.74
C CYS A 142 17.06 -26.14 0.44
N GLU A 143 17.59 -25.70 -0.70
CA GLU A 143 19.00 -25.89 -1.03
C GLU A 143 19.85 -24.83 -0.29
N GLY A 144 20.22 -25.10 0.98
CA GLY A 144 21.16 -24.28 1.75
C GLY A 144 20.61 -23.74 3.09
N ASN A 145 21.03 -22.53 3.47
CA ASN A 145 20.81 -21.96 4.81
C ASN A 145 19.40 -21.34 5.00
N CYS A 146 18.35 -22.11 4.72
CA CYS A 146 16.95 -21.68 4.94
C CYS A 146 16.55 -21.51 6.41
N ASN A 147 17.44 -21.85 7.34
CA ASN A 147 17.30 -21.48 8.74
C ASN A 147 17.59 -19.99 8.98
N ASN A 148 18.04 -19.24 7.96
CA ASN A 148 18.13 -17.80 8.05
C ASN A 148 16.74 -17.18 7.94
N TYR A 149 16.11 -16.93 9.09
CA TYR A 149 14.80 -16.27 9.21
C TYR A 149 14.68 -15.00 8.36
N LYS A 150 15.78 -14.27 8.10
CA LYS A 150 15.75 -13.04 7.29
C LYS A 150 15.35 -13.30 5.84
N SER A 151 15.72 -14.45 5.28
CA SER A 151 15.35 -14.87 3.91
C SER A 151 13.87 -15.26 3.77
N SER A 152 13.15 -15.41 4.90
CA SER A 152 11.73 -15.76 4.95
C SER A 152 10.81 -14.54 5.04
N ILE A 153 11.36 -13.32 5.00
CA ILE A 153 10.61 -12.07 5.07
C ILE A 153 10.51 -11.43 3.68
N LEU A 154 9.30 -11.03 3.29
CA LEU A 154 9.04 -10.20 2.12
C LEU A 154 8.53 -8.83 2.56
N LEU A 155 9.35 -7.79 2.44
CA LEU A 155 8.93 -6.41 2.64
C LEU A 155 8.09 -5.95 1.44
N VAL A 156 6.87 -5.50 1.69
CA VAL A 156 5.90 -5.10 0.68
C VAL A 156 5.58 -3.62 0.88
N SER A 157 5.74 -2.84 -0.18
CA SER A 157 5.35 -1.43 -0.24
C SER A 157 4.59 -1.19 -1.55
N SER A 158 3.86 -0.08 -1.64
CA SER A 158 3.20 0.29 -2.89
C SER A 158 3.01 1.79 -3.04
N SER A 159 2.87 2.24 -4.28
CA SER A 159 2.30 3.54 -4.61
C SER A 159 1.27 3.39 -5.71
N ARG A 160 0.48 4.44 -5.96
CA ARG A 160 -0.41 4.49 -7.11
C ARG A 160 0.38 4.37 -8.44
N PRO A 161 -0.26 3.85 -9.51
CA PRO A 161 0.34 3.75 -10.85
C PRO A 161 0.54 5.11 -11.53
N SER A 162 -0.36 6.06 -11.28
CA SER A 162 -0.32 7.36 -11.93
C SER A 162 0.68 8.29 -11.23
N PRO A 163 1.26 9.27 -11.95
CA PRO A 163 2.09 10.31 -11.35
C PRO A 163 1.41 10.98 -10.15
N CYS A 164 2.22 11.51 -9.24
CA CYS A 164 1.70 12.28 -8.12
C CYS A 164 1.08 13.59 -8.59
N ASP A 165 -0.02 13.99 -7.94
CA ASP A 165 -0.66 15.28 -8.16
C ASP A 165 0.22 16.44 -7.63
N ASN A 166 1.04 16.13 -6.63
CA ASN A 166 2.09 17.01 -6.11
C ASN A 166 3.41 16.78 -6.86
N SER A 167 4.03 17.85 -7.36
CA SER A 167 5.27 17.80 -8.13
C SER A 167 6.46 17.20 -7.38
N HIS A 168 6.45 17.22 -6.05
CA HIS A 168 7.51 16.63 -5.22
C HIS A 168 7.22 15.18 -4.84
N GLY A 169 5.98 14.72 -5.01
CA GLY A 169 5.51 13.44 -4.50
C GLY A 169 6.30 12.26 -5.05
N ASP A 170 6.46 12.17 -6.37
CA ASP A 170 7.17 11.07 -7.02
C ASP A 170 8.65 11.02 -6.60
N HIS A 171 9.27 12.18 -6.39
CA HIS A 171 10.65 12.24 -5.91
C HIS A 171 10.79 11.70 -4.48
N ILE A 172 9.85 12.04 -3.59
CA ILE A 172 9.83 11.49 -2.23
C ILE A 172 9.57 9.98 -2.26
N MET A 173 8.64 9.50 -3.10
CA MET A 173 8.39 8.06 -3.27
C MET A 173 9.65 7.32 -3.72
N LEU A 174 10.39 7.86 -4.69
CA LEU A 174 11.67 7.30 -5.12
C LEU A 174 12.69 7.24 -3.98
N LYS A 175 12.84 8.32 -3.20
CA LYS A 175 13.74 8.35 -2.04
C LYS A 175 13.36 7.29 -1.00
N PHE A 176 12.08 7.16 -0.69
CA PHE A 176 11.61 6.19 0.31
C PHE A 176 11.69 4.75 -0.22
N MET A 177 11.53 4.54 -1.52
CA MET A 177 11.82 3.25 -2.17
C MET A 177 13.30 2.88 -2.06
N LYS A 178 14.22 3.81 -2.39
CA LYS A 178 15.68 3.61 -2.20
C LYS A 178 15.99 3.24 -0.74
N ASN A 179 15.43 3.96 0.23
CA ASN A 179 15.62 3.67 1.65
C ASN A 179 15.23 2.23 2.01
N LYS A 180 14.04 1.79 1.57
CA LYS A 180 13.57 0.40 1.78
C LYS A 180 14.47 -0.62 1.08
N MET A 181 14.96 -0.32 -0.12
CA MET A 181 15.92 -1.17 -0.84
C MET A 181 17.26 -1.28 -0.12
N ASP A 182 17.78 -0.19 0.45
CA ASP A 182 19.01 -0.20 1.23
C ASP A 182 18.86 -1.02 2.51
N TYR A 183 17.77 -0.84 3.25
CA TYR A 183 17.47 -1.67 4.42
C TYR A 183 17.33 -3.16 4.02
N GLY A 184 16.55 -3.45 2.97
CA GLY A 184 16.38 -4.81 2.45
C GLY A 184 17.71 -5.46 2.09
N ARG A 185 18.59 -4.74 1.41
CA ARG A 185 19.95 -5.21 1.04
C ARG A 185 20.80 -5.48 2.29
N LEU A 186 20.84 -4.56 3.25
CA LEU A 186 21.65 -4.70 4.46
C LEU A 186 21.20 -5.87 5.34
N HIS A 187 19.90 -6.18 5.33
CA HIS A 187 19.30 -7.21 6.18
C HIS A 187 18.97 -8.51 5.44
N GLY A 188 19.27 -8.63 4.15
CA GLY A 188 18.94 -9.82 3.36
C GLY A 188 17.43 -10.07 3.22
N ILE A 189 16.63 -9.00 3.23
CA ILE A 189 15.17 -9.03 3.11
C ILE A 189 14.79 -8.66 1.67
N LYS A 190 13.94 -9.48 1.04
CA LYS A 190 13.41 -9.20 -0.30
C LYS A 190 12.41 -8.06 -0.23
N VAL A 191 12.44 -7.17 -1.21
CA VAL A 191 11.50 -6.05 -1.33
C VAL A 191 10.61 -6.24 -2.56
N PHE A 192 9.30 -6.24 -2.37
CA PHE A 192 8.30 -6.18 -3.42
C PHE A 192 7.66 -4.80 -3.43
N TYR A 193 7.65 -4.14 -4.58
CA TYR A 193 7.03 -2.83 -4.73
C TYR A 193 5.91 -2.88 -5.76
N ASN A 194 4.68 -2.68 -5.32
CA ASN A 194 3.52 -2.69 -6.19
C ASN A 194 3.20 -1.29 -6.74
N MET A 195 2.86 -1.23 -8.03
CA MET A 195 2.29 -0.05 -8.68
C MET A 195 0.98 -0.36 -9.42
N ALA A 196 0.41 -1.55 -9.26
CA ALA A 196 -0.82 -1.97 -9.93
C ALA A 196 -2.03 -1.93 -8.99
N HIS A 197 -3.20 -1.56 -9.52
CA HIS A 197 -4.47 -1.83 -8.85
C HIS A 197 -4.92 -3.24 -9.21
N LEU A 198 -4.86 -4.16 -8.25
CA LEU A 198 -5.30 -5.54 -8.45
C LEU A 198 -6.83 -5.67 -8.44
N GLU A 199 -7.50 -4.76 -7.75
CA GLU A 199 -8.95 -4.77 -7.53
C GLU A 199 -9.50 -3.35 -7.64
N ILE A 200 -10.50 -3.16 -8.50
CA ILE A 200 -11.00 -1.83 -8.87
C ILE A 200 -11.68 -1.10 -7.71
N ASP A 201 -12.36 -1.85 -6.84
CA ASP A 201 -13.05 -1.30 -5.68
C ASP A 201 -12.13 -1.10 -4.47
N MET A 202 -10.88 -1.58 -4.54
CA MET A 202 -9.93 -1.61 -3.42
C MET A 202 -8.74 -0.71 -3.66
N VAL A 203 -9.02 0.57 -3.53
CA VAL A 203 -8.09 1.66 -3.80
C VAL A 203 -7.46 2.20 -2.52
N ASP A 204 -6.43 3.03 -2.68
CA ASP A 204 -5.73 3.70 -1.58
C ASP A 204 -5.29 2.73 -0.48
N TYR A 205 -5.62 3.01 0.79
CA TYR A 205 -5.20 2.23 1.95
C TYR A 205 -5.77 0.80 1.96
N TRP A 206 -6.82 0.54 1.19
CA TRP A 206 -7.42 -0.78 1.07
C TRP A 206 -6.70 -1.71 0.08
N SER A 207 -5.95 -1.14 -0.87
CA SER A 207 -5.26 -1.90 -1.94
C SER A 207 -4.24 -2.92 -1.42
N LYS A 208 -3.74 -2.74 -0.19
CA LYS A 208 -2.78 -3.64 0.45
C LYS A 208 -3.36 -5.03 0.72
N LEU A 209 -4.65 -5.16 1.03
CA LEU A 209 -5.27 -6.44 1.38
C LEU A 209 -5.26 -7.47 0.23
N PRO A 210 -5.78 -7.15 -0.98
CA PRO A 210 -5.72 -8.08 -2.11
C PRO A 210 -4.29 -8.38 -2.57
N LEU A 211 -3.38 -7.40 -2.45
CA LEU A 211 -1.96 -7.61 -2.73
C LEU A 211 -1.33 -8.61 -1.78
N LEU A 212 -1.52 -8.45 -0.46
CA LEU A 212 -0.97 -9.35 0.54
C LEU A 212 -1.52 -10.76 0.38
N ARG A 213 -2.82 -10.91 0.11
CA ARG A 213 -3.43 -12.22 -0.17
C ARG A 213 -2.79 -12.90 -1.39
N THR A 214 -2.60 -12.15 -2.48
CA THR A 214 -1.95 -12.65 -3.70
C THR A 214 -0.51 -13.07 -3.43
N LEU A 215 0.27 -12.25 -2.73
CA LEU A 215 1.66 -12.55 -2.40
C LEU A 215 1.78 -13.74 -1.44
N MET A 216 0.86 -13.91 -0.48
CA MET A 216 0.84 -15.09 0.39
C MET A 216 0.73 -16.38 -0.41
N ILE A 217 -0.18 -16.42 -1.38
CA ILE A 217 -0.44 -17.62 -2.20
C ILE A 217 0.69 -17.88 -3.19
N SER A 218 1.20 -16.82 -3.84
CA SER A 218 2.26 -16.93 -4.84
C SER A 218 3.64 -17.21 -4.24
N HIS A 219 3.84 -16.90 -2.94
CA HIS A 219 5.09 -17.09 -2.23
C HIS A 219 4.92 -17.99 -0.98
N PRO A 220 4.63 -19.29 -1.14
CA PRO A 220 4.49 -20.21 -0.01
C PRO A 220 5.77 -20.35 0.82
N GLU A 221 6.94 -20.04 0.25
CA GLU A 221 8.25 -20.01 0.93
C GLU A 221 8.39 -18.86 1.94
N VAL A 222 7.66 -17.77 1.73
CA VAL A 222 7.69 -16.61 2.64
C VAL A 222 6.93 -16.98 3.92
N GLU A 223 7.56 -16.73 5.06
CA GLU A 223 6.95 -16.93 6.37
C GLU A 223 6.28 -15.65 6.86
N TRP A 224 6.87 -14.48 6.58
CA TRP A 224 6.34 -13.18 6.98
C TRP A 224 6.26 -12.22 5.81
N LEU A 225 5.06 -11.71 5.54
CA LEU A 225 4.89 -10.52 4.72
C LEU A 225 4.95 -9.31 5.64
N TRP A 226 5.80 -8.35 5.31
CA TRP A 226 5.94 -7.13 6.09
C TRP A 226 5.43 -5.97 5.24
N TRP A 227 4.22 -5.51 5.53
CA TRP A 227 3.68 -4.32 4.88
C TRP A 227 4.34 -3.05 5.45
N MET A 228 4.71 -2.12 4.59
CA MET A 228 5.20 -0.79 4.96
C MET A 228 4.69 0.26 3.98
N ASP A 229 3.94 1.24 4.48
CA ASP A 229 3.41 2.35 3.70
C ASP A 229 4.52 3.13 2.98
N SER A 230 4.16 3.77 1.86
CA SER A 230 5.11 4.52 1.03
C SER A 230 5.62 5.80 1.68
N ASP A 231 4.91 6.36 2.67
CA ASP A 231 5.29 7.50 3.50
C ASP A 231 5.91 7.07 4.86
N ALA A 232 6.22 5.79 5.04
CA ALA A 232 7.07 5.29 6.12
C ALA A 232 8.51 5.09 5.64
N ILE A 233 9.48 5.41 6.49
CA ILE A 233 10.91 5.30 6.18
C ILE A 233 11.69 4.67 7.34
N PHE A 234 12.63 3.78 7.01
CA PHE A 234 13.58 3.27 8.00
C PHE A 234 14.55 4.38 8.40
N THR A 235 14.66 4.63 9.70
CA THR A 235 15.56 5.61 10.29
C THR A 235 16.61 4.98 11.18
N ASP A 236 16.46 3.71 11.56
CA ASP A 236 17.53 2.85 12.08
C ASP A 236 17.88 1.76 11.06
N MET A 237 19.00 1.93 10.36
CA MET A 237 19.48 0.97 9.36
C MET A 237 20.14 -0.26 9.96
N THR A 238 20.39 -0.27 11.27
CA THR A 238 21.09 -1.37 11.97
C THR A 238 20.18 -2.21 12.83
N PHE A 239 19.04 -1.66 13.25
CA PHE A 239 18.04 -2.38 14.03
C PHE A 239 17.47 -3.57 13.25
N GLU A 240 17.35 -4.71 13.93
CA GLU A 240 16.73 -5.92 13.41
C GLU A 240 15.44 -6.21 14.17
N VAL A 241 14.37 -6.48 13.42
CA VAL A 241 13.09 -6.90 14.01
C VAL A 241 13.30 -8.21 14.78
N PRO A 242 12.89 -8.31 16.06
CA PRO A 242 13.13 -9.49 16.89
C PRO A 242 12.13 -10.60 16.56
N ILE A 243 12.18 -11.18 15.36
CA ILE A 243 11.19 -12.15 14.84
C ILE A 243 10.91 -13.32 15.79
N ALA A 244 11.93 -13.80 16.51
CA ALA A 244 11.78 -14.88 17.50
C ALA A 244 10.76 -14.56 18.61
N LYS A 245 10.63 -13.28 18.98
CA LYS A 245 9.63 -12.76 19.94
C LYS A 245 8.19 -13.01 19.47
N TYR A 246 7.97 -13.13 18.16
CA TYR A 246 6.64 -13.22 17.55
C TYR A 246 6.26 -14.64 17.12
N SER A 247 6.99 -15.65 17.57
CA SER A 247 6.80 -17.05 17.19
C SER A 247 5.37 -17.56 17.38
N ASP A 248 4.68 -17.14 18.45
CA ASP A 248 3.30 -17.55 18.75
C ASP A 248 2.20 -16.70 18.09
N TYR A 249 2.58 -15.66 17.36
CA TYR A 249 1.67 -14.67 16.77
C TYR A 249 1.67 -14.75 15.24
N ASN A 250 0.61 -14.23 14.63
CA ASN A 250 0.41 -14.19 13.18
C ASN A 250 0.32 -12.77 12.62
N LEU A 251 -0.05 -11.79 13.46
CA LEU A 251 -0.03 -10.37 13.08
C LEU A 251 0.72 -9.58 14.15
N VAL A 252 1.71 -8.79 13.74
CA VAL A 252 2.47 -7.89 14.60
C VAL A 252 2.35 -6.49 14.05
N LEU A 253 1.87 -5.57 14.86
CA LEU A 253 1.70 -4.18 14.47
C LEU A 253 1.97 -3.28 15.67
N HIS A 254 2.29 -2.01 15.42
CA HIS A 254 2.49 -1.08 16.51
C HIS A 254 1.15 -0.72 17.17
N GLY A 255 1.10 -0.73 18.50
CA GLY A 255 -0.10 -0.32 19.23
C GLY A 255 -0.06 -0.65 20.71
N TRP A 256 -1.17 -0.37 21.38
CA TRP A 256 -1.34 -0.65 22.81
C TRP A 256 -2.72 -1.24 23.10
N GLU A 257 -2.75 -2.38 23.78
CA GLU A 257 -4.01 -3.08 24.14
C GLU A 257 -4.98 -2.16 24.87
N GLN A 258 -4.47 -1.33 25.79
CA GLN A 258 -5.28 -0.38 26.53
C GLN A 258 -5.99 0.63 25.62
N LEU A 259 -5.32 1.11 24.58
CA LEU A 259 -5.93 2.05 23.63
C LEU A 259 -6.99 1.36 22.76
N VAL A 260 -6.78 0.10 22.39
CA VAL A 260 -7.71 -0.66 21.55
C VAL A 260 -8.90 -1.16 22.35
N TYR A 261 -8.68 -1.95 23.40
CA TYR A 261 -9.75 -2.70 24.07
C TYR A 261 -10.49 -1.90 25.13
N GLU A 262 -9.79 -1.02 25.85
CA GLU A 262 -10.43 -0.17 26.87
C GLU A 262 -10.92 1.13 26.26
N LYS A 263 -10.04 1.89 25.61
CA LYS A 263 -10.38 3.22 25.10
C LYS A 263 -11.07 3.20 23.74
N LYS A 264 -11.04 2.08 23.01
CA LYS A 264 -11.61 1.95 21.66
C LYS A 264 -11.11 3.04 20.70
N SER A 265 -9.85 3.43 20.85
CA SER A 265 -9.24 4.48 20.06
C SER A 265 -8.93 3.97 18.65
N TRP A 266 -9.38 4.69 17.63
CA TRP A 266 -9.10 4.37 16.23
C TRP A 266 -7.61 4.46 15.85
N ILE A 267 -6.80 5.13 16.68
CA ILE A 267 -5.34 5.22 16.58
C ILE A 267 -4.62 4.34 17.61
N GLY A 268 -5.33 3.40 18.25
CA GLY A 268 -4.74 2.46 19.21
C GLY A 268 -3.76 1.47 18.58
N ILE A 269 -3.82 1.31 17.25
CA ILE A 269 -2.88 0.55 16.42
C ILE A 269 -2.50 1.38 15.19
N ASN A 270 -1.41 1.01 14.51
CA ASN A 270 -1.09 1.50 13.18
C ASN A 270 -1.05 0.36 12.15
N THR A 271 -1.78 0.48 11.05
CA THR A 271 -1.78 -0.53 9.96
C THR A 271 -0.95 -0.08 8.75
N GLY A 272 -0.13 0.96 8.91
CA GLY A 272 0.84 1.37 7.91
C GLY A 272 2.14 0.58 7.95
N ILE A 273 2.46 -0.05 9.09
CA ILE A 273 3.58 -0.98 9.22
C ILE A 273 3.13 -2.18 10.05
N PHE A 274 3.16 -3.38 9.46
CA PHE A 274 2.85 -4.61 10.17
C PHE A 274 3.48 -5.85 9.53
N LEU A 275 3.73 -6.87 10.34
CA LEU A 275 4.13 -8.21 9.88
C LEU A 275 2.92 -9.14 9.93
N LEU A 276 2.68 -9.87 8.84
CA LEU A 276 1.61 -10.84 8.69
C LEU A 276 2.21 -12.20 8.30
N ARG A 277 1.98 -13.22 9.13
CA ARG A 277 2.46 -14.58 8.88
C ARG A 277 1.72 -15.18 7.70
N ASN A 278 2.42 -15.89 6.83
CA ASN A 278 1.80 -16.63 5.74
C ASN A 278 1.13 -17.91 6.26
N CYS A 279 -0.12 -17.85 6.70
CA CYS A 279 -0.86 -19.01 7.23
C CYS A 279 -2.36 -18.88 6.97
N GLN A 280 -3.10 -19.97 7.20
CA GLN A 280 -4.56 -20.00 7.02
C GLN A 280 -5.27 -18.91 7.82
N TRP A 281 -4.86 -18.71 9.08
CA TRP A 281 -5.43 -17.67 9.95
C TRP A 281 -5.32 -16.27 9.33
N SER A 282 -4.21 -15.97 8.65
CA SER A 282 -4.00 -14.67 8.02
C SER A 282 -4.86 -14.49 6.77
N LEU A 283 -5.11 -15.56 5.99
CA LEU A 283 -6.05 -15.52 4.88
C LEU A 283 -7.46 -15.23 5.37
N ASP A 284 -7.88 -15.90 6.45
CA ASP A 284 -9.19 -15.69 7.08
C ASP A 284 -9.32 -14.27 7.64
N LEU A 285 -8.24 -13.73 8.22
CA LEU A 285 -8.21 -12.35 8.70
C LEU A 285 -8.37 -11.37 7.53
N LEU A 286 -7.60 -11.53 6.45
CA LEU A 286 -7.66 -10.64 5.28
C LEU A 286 -9.06 -10.64 4.65
N GLU A 287 -9.69 -11.81 4.50
CA GLU A 287 -11.07 -11.94 4.01
C GLU A 287 -12.08 -11.23 4.92
N SER A 288 -11.92 -11.33 6.23
CA SER A 288 -12.84 -10.68 7.15
C SER A 288 -12.59 -9.17 7.32
N TRP A 289 -11.34 -8.74 7.20
CA TRP A 289 -10.94 -7.34 7.32
C TRP A 289 -11.38 -6.53 6.09
N SER A 290 -11.32 -7.15 4.93
CA SER A 290 -11.61 -6.50 3.65
C SER A 290 -13.07 -6.06 3.51
N VAL A 291 -14.03 -6.72 4.16
CA VAL A 291 -15.49 -6.49 4.03
C VAL A 291 -15.89 -5.00 4.02
N MET A 292 -15.36 -4.18 4.92
CA MET A 292 -15.71 -2.75 4.99
C MET A 292 -15.11 -1.91 3.86
N GLY A 293 -14.11 -2.43 3.15
CA GLY A 293 -13.48 -1.82 1.99
C GLY A 293 -14.10 -2.23 0.64
N ALA A 294 -15.02 -3.20 0.62
CA ALA A 294 -15.46 -3.92 -0.60
C ALA A 294 -16.06 -3.06 -1.71
N SER A 295 -16.66 -1.93 -1.35
CA SER A 295 -17.27 -0.99 -2.29
C SER A 295 -17.30 0.40 -1.68
N LYS A 296 -17.67 1.40 -2.49
CA LYS A 296 -17.88 2.76 -2.01
C LYS A 296 -18.97 2.82 -0.94
N GLU A 297 -20.10 2.15 -1.17
CA GLU A 297 -21.24 2.11 -0.25
C GLU A 297 -20.85 1.44 1.07
N ALA A 298 -20.12 0.32 0.99
CA ALA A 298 -19.59 -0.36 2.18
C ALA A 298 -18.64 0.53 2.98
N ARG A 299 -17.82 1.34 2.30
CA ARG A 299 -16.90 2.27 2.95
C ARG A 299 -17.61 3.42 3.65
N GLU A 300 -18.61 4.01 3.00
CA GLU A 300 -19.42 5.09 3.58
C GLU A 300 -20.23 4.59 4.80
N GLU A 301 -20.88 3.43 4.68
CA GLU A 301 -21.64 2.82 5.77
C GLU A 301 -20.73 2.40 6.92
N GLY A 302 -19.62 1.73 6.60
CA GLY A 302 -18.58 1.36 7.56
C GLY A 302 -18.05 2.60 8.28
N GLY A 303 -17.83 3.72 7.58
CA GLY A 303 -17.35 4.97 8.16
C GLY A 303 -18.28 5.50 9.25
N ARG A 304 -19.60 5.48 9.00
CA ARG A 304 -20.63 5.85 9.99
C ARG A 304 -20.70 4.86 11.15
N LEU A 305 -20.45 3.58 10.91
CA LEU A 305 -20.44 2.54 11.93
C LEU A 305 -19.24 2.71 12.87
N VAL A 306 -18.03 2.80 12.31
CA VAL A 306 -16.80 2.89 13.12
C VAL A 306 -16.69 4.23 13.84
N ALA A 307 -17.17 5.34 13.25
CA ALA A 307 -17.18 6.64 13.93
C ALA A 307 -18.11 6.68 15.16
N ARG A 308 -19.16 5.84 15.20
CA ARG A 308 -20.02 5.69 16.38
C ARG A 308 -19.42 4.77 17.44
N ALA A 309 -18.62 3.80 17.03
CA ALA A 309 -18.10 2.75 17.90
C ALA A 309 -16.72 3.07 18.49
N LEU A 310 -15.91 3.86 17.79
CA LEU A 310 -14.53 4.18 18.15
C LEU A 310 -14.40 5.61 18.66
N SER A 311 -13.59 5.79 19.70
CA SER A 311 -13.37 7.08 20.36
C SER A 311 -12.59 8.03 19.47
N ASP A 312 -13.05 9.29 19.42
CA ASP A 312 -12.39 10.42 18.75
C ASP A 312 -12.07 10.19 17.25
N ARG A 313 -12.76 9.25 16.60
CA ARG A 313 -12.64 9.03 15.15
C ARG A 313 -13.49 10.05 14.39
N PRO A 314 -12.90 10.91 13.54
CA PRO A 314 -13.67 11.83 12.70
C PRO A 314 -14.61 11.10 11.73
N LEU A 315 -15.63 11.80 11.24
CA LEU A 315 -16.55 11.25 10.26
C LEU A 315 -15.97 11.35 8.85
N PHE A 316 -15.52 10.21 8.34
CA PHE A 316 -15.15 9.96 6.94
C PHE A 316 -15.31 8.46 6.66
N ASP A 317 -15.17 8.08 5.39
CA ASP A 317 -15.16 6.68 4.93
C ASP A 317 -14.30 5.79 5.82
N VAL A 318 -14.68 4.52 5.98
CA VAL A 318 -13.85 3.59 6.77
C VAL A 318 -12.50 3.35 6.10
N ASP A 319 -11.44 3.51 6.90
CA ASP A 319 -10.07 3.13 6.58
C ASP A 319 -9.74 1.74 7.14
N ASP A 320 -8.71 1.10 6.59
CA ASP A 320 -8.26 -0.23 6.99
C ASP A 320 -7.91 -0.29 8.49
N GLN A 321 -7.26 0.75 9.03
CA GLN A 321 -6.88 0.81 10.45
C GLN A 321 -8.12 0.77 11.36
N SER A 322 -9.07 1.68 11.11
CA SER A 322 -10.31 1.78 11.88
C SER A 322 -11.17 0.52 11.76
N ALA A 323 -11.22 -0.09 10.57
CA ALA A 323 -11.92 -1.36 10.38
C ALA A 323 -11.32 -2.48 11.24
N LEU A 324 -9.98 -2.57 11.32
CA LEU A 324 -9.32 -3.56 12.16
C LEU A 324 -9.59 -3.29 13.65
N VAL A 325 -9.44 -2.05 14.12
CA VAL A 325 -9.77 -1.70 15.52
C VAL A 325 -11.21 -2.07 15.84
N TYR A 326 -12.17 -1.68 14.99
CA TYR A 326 -13.58 -2.01 15.17
C TYR A 326 -13.81 -3.51 15.28
N LYS A 327 -13.18 -4.30 14.40
CA LYS A 327 -13.27 -5.76 14.41
C LYS A 327 -12.73 -6.35 15.71
N LEU A 328 -11.59 -5.86 16.21
CA LEU A 328 -10.97 -6.33 17.45
C LEU A 328 -11.81 -6.00 18.69
N VAL A 329 -12.52 -4.86 18.67
CA VAL A 329 -13.37 -4.42 19.79
C VAL A 329 -14.73 -5.13 19.79
N THR A 330 -15.29 -5.46 18.62
CA THR A 330 -16.67 -5.99 18.51
C THR A 330 -16.76 -7.50 18.36
N ASN A 331 -15.80 -8.13 17.67
CA ASN A 331 -15.77 -9.57 17.42
C ASN A 331 -14.31 -10.07 17.39
N GLY A 332 -13.54 -9.64 18.39
CA GLY A 332 -12.09 -9.85 18.45
C GLY A 332 -11.65 -11.25 18.90
N GLU A 333 -12.51 -12.02 19.59
CA GLU A 333 -12.12 -13.30 20.21
C GLU A 333 -11.42 -14.29 19.27
N PRO A 334 -11.83 -14.45 17.99
CA PRO A 334 -11.10 -15.34 17.07
C PRO A 334 -9.69 -14.85 16.69
N TRP A 335 -9.37 -13.58 16.94
CA TRP A 335 -8.18 -12.89 16.41
C TRP A 335 -7.17 -12.51 17.49
N LYS A 336 -7.65 -12.06 18.66
CA LYS A 336 -6.84 -11.43 19.71
C LYS A 336 -5.60 -12.24 20.09
N SER A 337 -5.75 -13.55 20.31
CA SER A 337 -4.66 -14.42 20.77
C SER A 337 -3.50 -14.58 19.77
N LYS A 338 -3.68 -14.16 18.51
CA LYS A 338 -2.67 -14.23 17.45
C LYS A 338 -2.19 -12.86 16.98
N ILE A 339 -2.59 -11.78 17.66
CA ILE A 339 -2.13 -10.42 17.38
C ILE A 339 -1.19 -9.96 18.49
N TYR A 340 -0.01 -9.46 18.11
CA TYR A 340 0.92 -8.80 19.01
C TYR A 340 0.91 -7.30 18.76
N MET A 341 0.60 -6.51 19.80
CA MET A 341 0.70 -5.05 19.77
C MET A 341 2.08 -4.64 20.28
N GLU A 342 2.96 -4.26 19.35
CA GLU A 342 4.34 -3.90 19.64
C GLU A 342 4.44 -2.43 20.08
N GLY A 343 5.05 -2.21 21.24
CA GLY A 343 5.30 -0.88 21.79
C GLY A 343 6.69 -0.72 22.41
N SER A 344 7.57 -1.72 22.27
CA SER A 344 8.94 -1.69 22.84
C SER A 344 9.97 -1.00 21.93
N TYR A 345 9.62 -0.76 20.67
CA TYR A 345 10.41 0.02 19.72
C TYR A 345 9.48 0.68 18.69
N CYS A 346 9.99 1.63 17.92
CA CYS A 346 9.23 2.38 16.93
C CYS A 346 9.00 1.57 15.64
N LEU A 347 8.27 0.44 15.73
CA LEU A 347 7.77 -0.27 14.53
C LEU A 347 6.95 0.68 13.66
N HIS A 348 6.23 1.58 14.31
CA HIS A 348 5.67 2.81 13.76
C HIS A 348 6.07 3.96 14.68
N GLY A 349 6.89 4.89 14.20
CA GLY A 349 7.20 6.14 14.89
C GLY A 349 6.44 7.31 14.29
N TYR A 350 5.58 7.98 15.06
CA TYR A 350 4.85 9.16 14.60
C TYR A 350 5.83 10.32 14.33
N TRP A 351 5.95 10.74 13.07
CA TRP A 351 7.02 11.63 12.61
C TRP A 351 7.13 12.95 13.38
N ASP A 352 6.00 13.58 13.71
CA ASP A 352 5.96 14.92 14.30
C ASP A 352 6.58 14.97 15.71
N SER A 353 6.63 13.84 16.44
CA SER A 353 7.31 13.74 17.75
C SER A 353 8.79 13.35 17.67
N ILE A 354 9.28 13.05 16.45
CA ILE A 354 10.59 12.45 16.18
C ILE A 354 11.51 13.41 15.42
N VAL A 355 11.06 13.99 14.31
CA VAL A 355 11.94 14.57 13.28
C VAL A 355 12.76 15.79 13.73
N ASP A 356 12.29 16.48 14.76
CA ASP A 356 12.96 17.64 15.34
C ASP A 356 14.06 17.24 16.35
N LYS A 357 14.17 15.94 16.68
CA LYS A 357 15.17 15.39 17.62
C LYS A 357 16.34 14.68 16.91
N TYR A 358 16.37 14.62 15.58
CA TYR A 358 17.40 13.87 14.87
C TYR A 358 18.82 14.34 15.17
N GLU A 359 19.06 15.65 15.23
CA GLU A 359 20.38 16.19 15.59
C GLU A 359 20.79 15.80 17.02
N GLU A 360 19.86 15.82 17.97
CA GLU A 360 20.09 15.36 19.34
C GLU A 360 20.45 13.87 19.38
N MET A 361 19.71 13.03 18.63
CA MET A 361 19.99 11.60 18.51
C MET A 361 21.37 11.34 17.90
N MET A 362 21.76 12.08 16.87
CA MET A 362 23.10 11.99 16.25
C MET A 362 24.24 12.37 17.20
N GLN A 363 23.99 13.25 18.17
CA GLN A 363 24.98 13.70 19.14
C GLN A 363 25.09 12.75 20.34
N ASN A 364 23.94 12.28 20.85
CA ASN A 364 23.85 11.63 22.16
C ASN A 364 23.61 10.12 22.08
N SER A 365 23.37 9.58 20.89
CA SER A 365 22.97 8.20 20.68
C SER A 365 23.67 7.58 19.46
N ARG A 366 23.21 6.39 19.06
CA ARG A 366 23.69 5.65 17.89
C ARG A 366 22.58 4.73 17.35
N PRO A 367 22.62 4.35 16.07
CA PRO A 367 21.69 3.36 15.53
C PRO A 367 21.87 2.00 16.24
N GLY A 368 20.79 1.23 16.28
CA GLY A 368 20.68 -0.13 16.82
C GLY A 368 19.66 -0.28 17.95
N TYR A 369 19.09 0.83 18.43
CA TYR A 369 18.10 0.80 19.52
C TYR A 369 16.67 0.60 19.01
N GLY A 370 16.33 1.16 17.85
CA GLY A 370 14.99 1.11 17.26
C GLY A 370 13.88 1.88 18.00
N ASP A 371 14.14 2.44 19.18
CA ASP A 371 13.19 3.18 20.02
C ASP A 371 13.46 4.70 20.04
N GLU A 372 12.96 5.43 21.03
CA GLU A 372 13.12 6.90 21.09
C GLU A 372 14.58 7.39 21.09
N ARG A 373 15.54 6.53 21.43
CA ARG A 373 16.97 6.86 21.36
C ARG A 373 17.49 6.90 19.93
N TRP A 374 16.90 6.10 19.05
CA TRP A 374 17.15 6.07 17.62
C TRP A 374 16.00 5.30 16.95
N PRO A 375 14.97 5.98 16.43
CA PRO A 375 13.73 5.34 16.05
C PRO A 375 13.94 4.42 14.86
N PHE A 376 13.31 3.24 14.91
CA PHE A 376 13.42 2.27 13.83
C PHE A 376 12.75 2.76 12.55
N VAL A 377 11.48 3.15 12.65
CA VAL A 377 10.70 3.70 11.54
C VAL A 377 10.20 5.09 11.93
N THR A 378 10.36 6.04 11.02
CA THR A 378 9.64 7.32 11.03
C THR A 378 8.51 7.25 10.00
N HIS A 379 7.28 7.46 10.42
CA HIS A 379 6.09 7.33 9.57
C HIS A 379 5.36 8.67 9.45
N PHE A 380 5.31 9.22 8.24
CA PHE A 380 4.75 10.54 7.92
C PHE A 380 3.23 10.54 7.75
N VAL A 381 2.54 9.90 8.70
CA VAL A 381 1.07 9.82 8.72
C VAL A 381 0.48 11.21 8.56
N GLY A 382 -0.40 11.34 7.56
CA GLY A 382 -1.14 12.56 7.27
C GLY A 382 -0.41 13.60 6.41
N CYS A 383 0.86 13.41 6.05
CA CYS A 383 1.57 14.30 5.13
C CYS A 383 1.09 14.17 3.67
N LYS A 384 0.69 12.96 3.25
CA LYS A 384 0.16 12.66 1.91
C LYS A 384 1.01 13.28 0.78
N PRO A 385 2.33 12.98 0.70
CA PRO A 385 3.26 13.67 -0.21
C PRO A 385 2.89 13.58 -1.69
N CYS A 386 2.07 12.59 -2.06
CA CYS A 386 1.63 12.39 -3.43
C CYS A 386 0.35 13.19 -3.75
N ALA A 387 -0.52 13.44 -2.77
CA ALA A 387 -1.79 14.15 -2.95
C ALA A 387 -1.63 15.66 -2.80
N LYS A 388 -2.60 16.44 -3.31
CA LYS A 388 -2.59 17.92 -3.20
C LYS A 388 -2.93 18.44 -1.80
N GLN A 389 -3.49 17.61 -0.93
CA GLN A 389 -3.92 18.02 0.40
C GLN A 389 -3.62 16.93 1.43
N GLY A 390 -2.88 17.32 2.47
CA GLY A 390 -2.63 16.52 3.67
C GLY A 390 -3.20 17.22 4.92
N HIS A 391 -3.02 16.60 6.08
CA HIS A 391 -3.42 17.17 7.37
C HIS A 391 -2.41 18.18 7.93
N TYR A 392 -1.20 18.19 7.39
CA TYR A 392 -0.10 19.05 7.83
C TYR A 392 0.33 20.01 6.73
N ASN A 393 1.14 21.01 7.12
CA ASN A 393 1.78 21.91 6.17
C ASN A 393 2.71 21.12 5.23
N GLU A 394 2.42 21.18 3.93
CA GLU A 394 3.14 20.44 2.88
C GLU A 394 4.65 20.72 2.91
N THR A 395 5.04 22.00 3.03
CA THR A 395 6.45 22.39 3.07
C THR A 395 7.18 21.74 4.24
N ARG A 396 6.57 21.73 5.44
CA ARG A 396 7.14 21.05 6.61
C ARG A 396 7.27 19.55 6.37
N CYS A 397 6.23 18.91 5.82
CA CYS A 397 6.25 17.50 5.49
C CYS A 397 7.41 17.16 4.54
N ILE A 398 7.52 17.84 3.39
CA ILE A 398 8.57 17.57 2.40
C ILE A 398 9.96 17.83 2.99
N GLN A 399 10.15 18.92 3.74
CA GLN A 399 11.42 19.22 4.42
C GLN A 399 11.81 18.11 5.40
N GLN A 400 10.87 17.66 6.23
CA GLN A 400 11.15 16.66 7.26
C GLN A 400 11.29 15.23 6.68
N MET A 401 10.60 14.91 5.58
CA MET A 401 10.82 13.68 4.82
C MET A 401 12.23 13.65 4.20
N ASN A 402 12.71 14.77 3.68
CA ASN A 402 14.09 14.89 3.19
C ASN A 402 15.10 14.72 4.32
N ARG A 403 14.87 15.32 5.48
CA ARG A 403 15.71 15.16 6.68
C ARG A 403 15.74 13.72 7.17
N ALA A 404 14.58 13.05 7.27
CA ALA A 404 14.50 11.64 7.66
C ALA A 404 15.24 10.73 6.68
N PHE A 405 15.13 10.99 5.37
CA PHE A 405 15.91 10.27 4.38
C PHE A 405 17.41 10.46 4.59
N ASN A 406 17.90 11.69 4.76
CA ASN A 406 19.32 11.95 4.95
C ASN A 406 19.84 11.37 6.29
N PHE A 407 19.01 11.38 7.34
CA PHE A 407 19.32 10.76 8.63
C PHE A 407 19.56 9.25 8.50
N ALA A 408 18.74 8.59 7.68
CA ALA A 408 18.89 7.18 7.36
C ALA A 408 20.05 6.92 6.38
N ASP A 409 20.13 7.67 5.30
CA ASP A 409 21.13 7.50 4.24
C ASP A 409 22.55 7.76 4.75
N ASN A 410 22.72 8.62 5.76
CA ASN A 410 23.98 8.77 6.48
C ASN A 410 24.54 7.44 7.01
N GLN A 411 23.69 6.54 7.51
CA GLN A 411 24.13 5.24 8.04
C GLN A 411 24.58 4.29 6.92
N VAL A 412 24.05 4.47 5.71
CA VAL A 412 24.47 3.74 4.51
C VAL A 412 25.76 4.33 3.95
N LEU A 413 25.81 5.65 3.73
CA LEU A 413 26.94 6.38 3.16
C LEU A 413 28.21 6.30 4.01
N GLN A 414 28.06 6.21 5.34
CA GLN A 414 29.19 6.04 6.25
C GLN A 414 30.02 4.81 5.94
N GLN A 415 29.43 3.75 5.36
CA GLN A 415 30.16 2.55 4.93
C GLN A 415 31.15 2.85 3.80
N TYR A 416 30.85 3.87 3.00
CA TYR A 416 31.61 4.31 1.83
C TYR A 416 32.50 5.54 2.10
N GLY A 417 32.58 6.01 3.36
CA GLY A 417 33.40 7.17 3.73
C GLY A 417 32.76 8.53 3.47
N TYR A 418 31.41 8.58 3.43
CA TYR A 418 30.66 9.82 3.20
C TYR A 418 29.53 9.99 4.22
N LYS A 419 29.05 11.22 4.34
CA LYS A 419 27.78 11.58 4.98
C LYS A 419 27.26 12.87 4.36
N HIS A 420 25.98 13.17 4.54
CA HIS A 420 25.41 14.47 4.22
C HIS A 420 26.05 15.58 5.06
N LEU A 421 26.26 16.75 4.46
CA LEU A 421 26.79 17.95 5.12
C LEU A 421 25.91 18.36 6.31
N GLU A 422 24.61 18.32 6.10
CA GLU A 422 23.56 18.53 7.11
C GLU A 422 22.32 17.73 6.69
N LEU A 423 21.41 17.45 7.63
CA LEU A 423 20.20 16.68 7.32
C LEU A 423 19.29 17.37 6.29
N GLY A 424 19.38 18.69 6.13
CA GLY A 424 18.63 19.43 5.10
C GLY A 424 19.27 19.43 3.70
N SER A 425 20.51 18.95 3.56
CA SER A 425 21.30 19.14 2.34
C SER A 425 21.47 17.86 1.52
N VAL A 426 21.46 18.01 0.20
CA VAL A 426 21.81 16.92 -0.75
C VAL A 426 23.33 16.78 -0.94
N MET A 427 24.12 17.74 -0.45
CA MET A 427 25.56 17.73 -0.57
C MET A 427 26.18 16.78 0.45
N LEU A 428 27.22 16.07 0.02
CA LEU A 428 27.96 15.12 0.85
C LEU A 428 29.32 15.71 1.25
N GLU A 429 29.79 15.33 2.43
CA GLU A 429 31.17 15.51 2.87
C GLU A 429 31.82 14.15 3.15
N LYS A 430 33.15 14.12 2.99
CA LYS A 430 33.93 12.92 3.33
C LYS A 430 33.99 12.76 4.84
N THR A 431 33.83 11.53 5.32
CA THR A 431 34.13 11.20 6.71
C THR A 431 35.61 10.83 6.81
N ASN A 432 36.30 11.40 7.81
CA ASN A 432 37.67 11.02 8.10
C ASN A 432 37.63 9.59 8.68
N ARG A 433 37.91 8.59 7.86
CA ARG A 433 38.23 7.23 8.30
C ARG A 433 39.72 7.09 8.50
#